data_AF-A0A7S2HDS8-F1
#
_entry.id   AF-A0A7S2HDS8-F1
#
_cell.length_a   1.000
_cell.length_b   1.000
_cell.length_c   1.000
_cell.angle_alpha   90.00
_cell.angle_beta   90.00
_cell.angle_gamma   90.00
#
_symmetry.space_group_name_H-M   'P 1'
#
loop_
_entity.id
_entity.type
_entity.pdbx_description
1 polymer ?
#
loop_
_entity_poly.entity_id
_entity_poly.type
_entity_poly.pdbx_seq_one_letter_code
_entity_poly.pdbx_strand_id
1 'polypeptide(L)'
;DALEQCIIALVADEWKHPVKSLARLYWLGAPLKFKTKPADFSSLLPAQLRARAQELDGPDIALLVASFRKNKEARDAALLEKVALRLRAEGIHQGVSATDLVEIAEGLSELGMNDEAAIRPLGQETLRRRGELSPDESHRVHTAFQAMKLPLPQVWTKPGAYAKREGEQIVTTQAFVPQEGHEKKRRGNHDIERTSPPRVVRDYKMMSY
;
A
#
# COMPACT_ATOMS: atom_id res chain seq x y z
N ASP A 1 26.67 -17.84 17.93
CA ASP A 1 26.54 -19.08 18.73
C ASP A 1 25.12 -19.65 18.69
N ALA A 2 24.15 -19.17 19.48
CA ALA A 2 22.80 -19.77 19.50
C ALA A 2 22.04 -19.66 18.15
N LEU A 3 22.05 -18.50 17.50
CA LEU A 3 21.42 -18.32 16.18
C LEU A 3 22.09 -19.19 15.10
N GLU A 4 23.40 -19.32 15.18
CA GLU A 4 24.20 -20.15 14.26
C GLU A 4 23.87 -21.63 14.45
N GLN A 5 23.73 -22.10 15.69
CA GLN A 5 23.24 -23.45 15.99
C GLN A 5 21.81 -23.67 15.49
N CYS A 6 20.92 -22.69 15.61
CA CYS A 6 19.58 -22.77 15.00
C CYS A 6 19.68 -22.95 13.48
N ILE A 7 20.50 -22.16 12.78
CA ILE A 7 20.65 -22.26 11.33
C ILE A 7 21.27 -23.61 10.93
N ILE A 8 22.28 -24.09 11.66
CA ILE A 8 22.89 -25.42 11.43
C ILE A 8 21.83 -26.52 11.61
N ALA A 9 20.98 -26.42 12.63
CA ALA A 9 19.87 -27.35 12.83
C ALA A 9 18.86 -27.28 11.68
N LEU A 10 18.55 -26.09 11.15
CA LEU A 10 17.69 -25.92 9.99
C LEU A 10 18.28 -26.53 8.71
N VAL A 11 19.59 -26.38 8.50
CA VAL A 11 20.32 -27.00 7.39
C VAL A 11 20.30 -28.52 7.52
N ALA A 12 20.54 -29.05 8.73
CA ALA A 12 20.48 -30.47 9.02
C ALA A 12 19.07 -31.07 8.81
N ASP A 13 18.02 -30.27 9.04
CA ASP A 13 16.63 -30.64 8.76
C ASP A 13 16.16 -30.24 7.34
N GLU A 14 17.09 -29.97 6.42
CA GLU A 14 16.82 -29.70 5.01
C GLU A 14 15.80 -28.55 4.77
N TRP A 15 15.78 -27.56 5.67
CA TRP A 15 14.87 -26.41 5.60
C TRP A 15 13.37 -26.76 5.59
N LYS A 16 12.96 -27.88 6.21
CA LYS A 16 11.55 -28.30 6.31
C LYS A 16 10.65 -27.34 7.09
N HIS A 17 11.22 -26.32 7.71
CA HIS A 17 10.50 -25.34 8.50
C HIS A 17 9.68 -24.37 7.64
N PRO A 18 8.58 -23.80 8.18
CA PRO A 18 7.77 -22.80 7.47
C PRO A 18 8.55 -21.52 7.12
N VAL A 19 8.24 -20.88 5.99
CA VAL A 19 8.90 -19.64 5.54
C VAL A 19 8.81 -18.51 6.58
N LYS A 20 7.68 -18.37 7.27
CA LYS A 20 7.52 -17.42 8.38
C LYS A 20 8.59 -17.53 9.46
N SER A 21 9.03 -18.76 9.77
CA SER A 21 10.10 -18.98 10.73
C SER A 21 11.45 -18.53 10.18
N LEU A 22 11.67 -18.73 8.87
CA LEU A 22 12.88 -18.28 8.18
C LEU A 22 12.97 -16.75 8.07
N ALA A 23 11.85 -16.07 7.78
CA ALA A 23 11.80 -14.60 7.73
C ALA A 23 12.11 -13.97 9.10
N ARG A 24 11.55 -14.54 10.18
CA ARG A 24 11.88 -14.13 11.56
C ARG A 24 13.34 -14.36 11.91
N LEU A 25 13.89 -15.51 11.52
CA LEU A 25 15.29 -15.83 11.75
C LEU A 25 16.21 -14.86 11.00
N TYR A 26 15.85 -14.51 9.76
CA TYR A 26 16.56 -13.50 8.98
C TYR A 26 16.57 -12.16 9.69
N TRP A 27 15.41 -11.74 10.21
CA TRP A 27 15.29 -10.50 10.95
C TRP A 27 16.09 -10.49 12.26
N LEU A 28 16.06 -11.59 13.02
CA LEU A 28 16.88 -11.76 14.23
C LEU A 28 18.38 -11.80 13.93
N GLY A 29 18.76 -12.36 12.78
CA GLY A 29 20.16 -12.47 12.36
C GLY A 29 20.75 -11.21 11.75
N ALA A 30 19.92 -10.32 11.21
CA ALA A 30 20.39 -9.13 10.48
C ALA A 30 21.36 -8.23 11.29
N PRO A 31 21.17 -7.97 12.61
CA PRO A 31 22.09 -7.15 13.40
C PRO A 31 23.42 -7.82 13.72
N LEU A 32 23.52 -9.15 13.60
CA LEU A 32 24.67 -9.90 14.13
C LEU A 32 25.93 -9.80 13.27
N LYS A 33 25.90 -9.01 12.18
CA LYS A 33 27.02 -8.80 11.24
C LYS A 33 27.80 -10.09 11.06
N PHE A 34 27.25 -11.05 10.31
CA PHE A 34 27.90 -12.35 10.08
C PHE A 34 29.32 -12.10 9.54
N LYS A 35 30.30 -12.04 10.44
CA LYS A 35 31.70 -11.80 10.16
C LYS A 35 32.24 -13.07 9.52
N THR A 36 31.98 -13.17 8.23
CA THR A 36 32.67 -13.97 7.22
C THR A 36 33.72 -14.94 7.79
N LYS A 37 33.30 -16.19 7.96
CA LYS A 37 34.10 -17.29 7.41
C LYS A 37 33.50 -17.66 6.05
N PRO A 38 34.31 -18.05 5.06
CA PRO A 38 33.92 -18.19 3.66
C PRO A 38 33.01 -19.39 3.33
N ALA A 39 32.50 -20.10 4.34
CA ALA A 39 31.48 -21.13 4.17
C ALA A 39 30.14 -20.66 4.77
N ASP A 40 29.34 -20.06 3.90
CA ASP A 40 27.91 -20.35 3.70
C ASP A 40 26.81 -19.91 4.69
N PHE A 41 27.08 -19.27 5.84
CA PHE A 41 25.96 -18.87 6.71
C PHE A 41 25.13 -17.67 6.21
N SER A 42 25.79 -16.63 5.71
CA SER A 42 25.13 -15.42 5.23
C SER A 42 24.47 -15.58 3.86
N SER A 43 24.83 -16.63 3.10
CA SER A 43 24.32 -16.88 1.75
C SER A 43 23.15 -17.87 1.73
N LEU A 44 23.14 -18.88 2.63
CA LEU A 44 22.15 -19.96 2.62
C LEU A 44 20.73 -19.50 2.99
N LEU A 45 20.58 -18.73 4.08
CA LEU A 45 19.26 -18.28 4.53
C LEU A 45 18.59 -17.33 3.51
N PRO A 46 19.26 -16.29 2.96
CA PRO A 46 18.67 -15.52 1.88
C PRO A 46 18.41 -16.34 0.62
N ALA A 47 19.26 -17.31 0.26
CA ALA A 47 19.01 -18.20 -0.88
C ALA A 47 17.72 -19.00 -0.70
N GLN A 48 17.48 -19.53 0.50
CA GLN A 48 16.26 -20.28 0.79
C GLN A 48 15.01 -19.40 0.81
N LEU A 49 15.11 -18.19 1.36
CA LEU A 49 14.03 -17.20 1.28
C LEU A 49 13.74 -16.78 -0.16
N ARG A 50 14.76 -16.64 -1.01
CA ARG A 50 14.58 -16.35 -2.45
C ARG A 50 13.85 -17.49 -3.16
N ALA A 51 14.23 -18.74 -2.90
CA ALA A 51 13.60 -19.91 -3.51
C ALA A 51 12.11 -20.04 -3.14
N ARG A 52 11.77 -19.67 -1.90
CA ARG A 52 10.41 -19.80 -1.35
C ARG A 52 9.67 -18.46 -1.23
N ALA A 53 10.08 -17.44 -1.98
CA ALA A 53 9.54 -16.09 -1.83
C ALA A 53 8.03 -15.99 -2.11
N GLN A 54 7.47 -16.92 -2.88
CA GLN A 54 6.02 -16.98 -3.15
C GLN A 54 5.20 -17.33 -1.89
N GLU A 55 5.80 -18.03 -0.92
CA GLU A 55 5.16 -18.41 0.33
C GLU A 55 5.19 -17.30 1.39
N LEU A 56 5.91 -16.20 1.15
CA LEU A 56 5.95 -15.06 2.07
C LEU A 56 4.57 -14.41 2.17
N ASP A 57 4.14 -14.10 3.40
CA ASP A 57 2.94 -13.30 3.68
C ASP A 57 3.31 -11.84 3.99
N GLY A 58 2.29 -11.00 4.21
CA GLY A 58 2.50 -9.58 4.48
C GLY A 58 3.36 -9.31 5.72
N PRO A 59 3.07 -9.93 6.88
CA PRO A 59 3.91 -9.81 8.07
C PRO A 59 5.37 -10.23 7.83
N ASP A 60 5.59 -11.31 7.08
CA ASP A 60 6.95 -11.75 6.72
C ASP A 60 7.67 -10.69 5.88
N ILE A 61 6.98 -10.06 4.93
CA ILE A 61 7.53 -8.95 4.14
C ILE A 61 7.89 -7.74 5.03
N ALA A 62 7.04 -7.39 5.99
CA ALA A 62 7.30 -6.30 6.92
C ALA A 62 8.62 -6.53 7.68
N LEU A 63 8.84 -7.76 8.17
CA LEU A 63 10.07 -8.14 8.84
C LEU A 63 11.28 -8.01 7.91
N LEU A 64 11.21 -8.54 6.68
CA LEU A 64 12.31 -8.48 5.73
C LEU A 64 12.68 -7.04 5.36
N VAL A 65 11.68 -6.20 5.07
CA VAL A 65 11.89 -4.77 4.77
C VAL A 65 12.54 -4.06 5.96
N ALA A 66 12.08 -4.32 7.19
CA ALA A 66 12.68 -3.77 8.39
C ALA A 66 14.15 -4.24 8.58
N SER A 67 14.47 -5.49 8.24
CA SER A 67 15.84 -6.01 8.26
C SER A 67 16.75 -5.28 7.28
N PHE A 68 16.30 -5.10 6.03
CA PHE A 68 17.06 -4.40 4.99
C PHE A 68 17.28 -2.93 5.34
N ARG A 69 16.27 -2.29 5.95
CA ARG A 69 16.35 -0.90 6.40
C ARG A 69 17.44 -0.74 7.46
N LYS A 70 17.37 -1.55 8.52
CA LYS A 70 18.27 -1.44 9.69
C LYS A 70 19.71 -1.85 9.40
N ASN A 71 19.93 -2.84 8.53
CA ASN A 71 21.24 -3.43 8.32
C ASN A 71 21.67 -3.40 6.85
N LYS A 72 22.48 -2.41 6.47
CA LYS A 72 23.00 -2.26 5.10
C LYS A 72 23.81 -3.48 4.63
N GLU A 73 24.57 -4.10 5.54
CA GLU A 73 25.38 -5.30 5.26
C GLU A 73 24.53 -6.55 4.99
N ALA A 74 23.28 -6.57 5.48
CA ALA A 74 22.32 -7.66 5.27
C ALA A 74 21.36 -7.38 4.09
N ARG A 75 21.70 -6.46 3.18
CA ARG A 75 20.89 -6.17 1.99
C ARG A 75 21.20 -7.16 0.89
N ASP A 76 20.38 -8.19 0.77
CA ASP A 76 20.36 -9.07 -0.41
C ASP A 76 19.44 -8.45 -1.48
N ALA A 77 20.04 -7.93 -2.55
CA ALA A 77 19.31 -7.24 -3.62
C ALA A 77 18.35 -8.18 -4.37
N ALA A 78 18.72 -9.45 -4.55
CA ALA A 78 17.89 -10.42 -5.23
C ALA A 78 16.67 -10.82 -4.37
N LEU A 79 16.85 -10.91 -3.05
CA LEU A 79 15.73 -11.12 -2.13
C LEU A 79 14.81 -9.90 -2.06
N LEU A 80 15.37 -8.69 -2.06
CA LEU A 80 14.58 -7.46 -2.11
C LEU A 80 13.72 -7.38 -3.39
N GLU A 81 14.27 -7.78 -4.55
CA GLU A 81 13.50 -7.88 -5.79
C GLU A 81 12.35 -8.89 -5.68
N LYS A 82 12.60 -10.05 -5.06
CA LYS A 82 11.53 -11.03 -4.79
C LYS A 82 10.46 -10.48 -3.86
N VAL A 83 10.84 -9.71 -2.84
CA VAL A 83 9.90 -9.03 -1.93
C VAL A 83 9.05 -8.01 -2.71
N ALA A 84 9.67 -7.20 -3.58
CA ALA A 84 8.95 -6.25 -4.44
C ALA A 84 7.95 -6.96 -5.37
N LEU A 85 8.34 -8.07 -5.99
CA LEU A 85 7.43 -8.89 -6.79
C LEU A 85 6.26 -9.44 -5.97
N ARG A 86 6.53 -9.92 -4.74
CA ARG A 86 5.50 -10.48 -3.87
C ARG A 86 4.49 -9.44 -3.39
N LEU A 87 4.91 -8.19 -3.18
CA LEU A 87 4.04 -7.05 -2.85
C LEU A 87 2.97 -6.74 -3.91
N ARG A 88 3.17 -7.19 -5.16
CA ARG A 88 2.21 -7.01 -6.25
C ARG A 88 1.01 -7.95 -6.17
N ALA A 89 1.14 -9.05 -5.41
CA ALA A 89 0.13 -10.08 -5.37
C ALA A 89 -1.08 -9.66 -4.53
N GLU A 90 -2.26 -10.07 -4.97
CA GLU A 90 -3.51 -9.74 -4.32
C GLU A 90 -3.56 -10.31 -2.89
N GLY A 91 -4.10 -9.52 -1.96
CA GLY A 91 -4.26 -9.93 -0.57
C GLY A 91 -2.96 -10.01 0.24
N ILE A 92 -1.79 -9.68 -0.31
CA ILE A 92 -0.52 -9.76 0.44
C ILE A 92 -0.52 -8.89 1.71
N HIS A 93 -1.23 -7.76 1.68
CA HIS A 93 -1.33 -6.85 2.82
C HIS A 93 -2.35 -7.29 3.88
N GLN A 94 -3.07 -8.41 3.66
CA GLN A 94 -3.99 -8.95 4.67
C GLN A 94 -3.21 -9.43 5.90
N GLY A 95 -3.69 -9.07 7.09
CA GLY A 95 -3.04 -9.43 8.35
C GLY A 95 -1.83 -8.57 8.74
N VAL A 96 -1.41 -7.63 7.89
CA VAL A 96 -0.40 -6.61 8.24
C VAL A 96 -1.06 -5.55 9.12
N SER A 97 -0.39 -5.03 10.14
CA SER A 97 -0.95 -3.92 10.93
C SER A 97 -0.88 -2.59 10.18
N ALA A 98 -1.69 -1.59 10.54
CA ALA A 98 -1.65 -0.28 9.88
C ALA A 98 -0.27 0.39 10.05
N THR A 99 0.31 0.26 11.24
CA THR A 99 1.69 0.67 11.56
C THR A 99 2.70 -0.06 10.68
N ASP A 100 2.58 -1.38 10.51
CA ASP A 100 3.51 -2.13 9.64
C ASP A 100 3.41 -1.69 8.17
N LEU A 101 2.22 -1.30 7.68
CA LEU A 101 2.09 -0.74 6.32
C LEU A 101 2.89 0.57 6.17
N VAL A 102 2.93 1.40 7.23
CA VAL A 102 3.75 2.62 7.26
C VAL A 102 5.23 2.27 7.26
N GLU A 103 5.63 1.32 8.11
CA GLU A 103 7.03 0.88 8.21
C GLU A 103 7.52 0.25 6.89
N ILE A 104 6.66 -0.50 6.19
CA ILE A 104 6.95 -1.01 4.84
C ILE A 104 7.15 0.16 3.88
N ALA A 105 6.24 1.14 3.86
CA ALA A 105 6.30 2.27 2.93
C ALA A 105 7.60 3.08 3.10
N GLU A 106 7.97 3.40 4.33
CA GLU A 106 9.23 4.07 4.64
C GLU A 106 10.44 3.21 4.29
N GLY A 107 10.40 1.92 4.64
CA GLY A 107 11.48 1.00 4.32
C GLY A 107 11.72 0.90 2.82
N LEU A 108 10.66 0.80 2.00
CA LEU A 108 10.77 0.82 0.55
C LEU A 108 11.37 2.13 0.03
N SER A 109 10.92 3.27 0.58
CA SER A 109 11.47 4.59 0.25
C SER A 109 12.96 4.69 0.57
N GLU A 110 13.40 4.29 1.76
CA GLU A 110 14.81 4.30 2.18
C GLU A 110 15.69 3.30 1.40
N LEU A 111 15.08 2.22 0.91
CA LEU A 111 15.75 1.25 0.04
C LEU A 111 15.80 1.71 -1.43
N GLY A 112 15.20 2.87 -1.75
CA GLY A 112 15.18 3.43 -3.11
C GLY A 112 14.30 2.63 -4.07
N MET A 113 13.31 1.91 -3.55
CA MET A 113 12.38 1.13 -4.36
C MET A 113 11.33 2.05 -4.96
N ASN A 114 11.26 2.06 -6.30
CA ASN A 114 10.33 2.90 -7.07
C ASN A 114 9.42 2.07 -7.99
N ASP A 115 9.22 0.79 -7.67
CA ASP A 115 8.34 -0.09 -8.44
C ASP A 115 6.87 0.25 -8.16
N GLU A 116 6.28 1.04 -9.04
CA GLU A 116 4.90 1.51 -8.93
C GLU A 116 3.90 0.35 -8.80
N ALA A 117 4.13 -0.78 -9.47
CA ALA A 117 3.25 -1.93 -9.41
C ALA A 117 3.23 -2.59 -8.01
N ALA A 118 4.34 -2.51 -7.27
CA ALA A 118 4.46 -3.01 -5.90
C ALA A 118 3.96 -1.97 -4.87
N ILE A 119 4.26 -0.69 -5.10
CA ILE A 119 3.99 0.40 -4.14
C ILE A 119 2.53 0.85 -4.18
N ARG A 120 1.87 0.83 -5.35
CA ARG A 120 0.48 1.29 -5.48
C ARG A 120 -0.49 0.47 -4.63
N PRO A 121 -0.48 -0.88 -4.65
CA PRO A 121 -1.35 -1.68 -3.78
C PRO A 121 -1.14 -1.39 -2.29
N LEU A 122 0.11 -1.18 -1.86
CA LEU A 122 0.42 -0.77 -0.50
C LEU A 122 -0.26 0.55 -0.14
N GLY A 123 -0.12 1.58 -0.99
CA GLY A 123 -0.73 2.89 -0.75
C GLY A 123 -2.27 2.87 -0.75
N GLN A 124 -2.87 2.01 -1.57
CA GLN A 124 -4.32 1.79 -1.59
C GLN A 124 -4.82 1.11 -0.30
N GLU A 125 -4.07 0.13 0.21
CA GLU A 125 -4.42 -0.50 1.49
C GLU A 125 -4.25 0.49 2.66
N THR A 126 -3.19 1.29 2.66
CA THR A 126 -2.99 2.34 3.66
C THR A 126 -4.11 3.39 3.62
N LEU A 127 -4.63 3.75 2.44
CA LEU A 127 -5.80 4.62 2.31
C LEU A 127 -7.04 4.01 2.93
N ARG A 128 -7.31 2.74 2.62
CA ARG A 128 -8.46 1.99 3.13
C ARG A 128 -8.51 2.02 4.66
N ARG A 129 -7.33 1.99 5.28
CA ARG A 129 -7.10 1.96 6.72
C ARG A 129 -6.64 3.28 7.32
N ARG A 130 -6.81 4.39 6.61
CA ARG A 130 -6.36 5.73 7.06
C ARG A 130 -6.89 6.12 8.45
N GLY A 131 -8.06 5.61 8.85
CA GLY A 131 -8.66 5.89 10.15
C GLY A 131 -7.98 5.17 11.32
N GLU A 132 -7.12 4.18 11.03
CA GLU A 132 -6.31 3.46 12.02
C GLU A 132 -4.95 4.14 12.26
N LEU A 133 -4.55 5.08 11.40
CA LEU A 133 -3.27 5.76 11.48
C LEU A 133 -3.34 6.95 12.44
N SER A 134 -2.29 7.10 13.25
CA SER A 134 -2.05 8.35 13.97
C SER A 134 -1.70 9.50 13.01
N PRO A 135 -1.80 10.76 13.48
CA PRO A 135 -1.37 11.91 12.68
C PRO A 135 0.10 11.85 12.24
N ASP A 136 0.98 11.33 13.12
CA ASP A 136 2.40 11.12 12.82
C ASP A 136 2.61 10.06 11.73
N GLU A 137 1.99 8.89 11.88
CA GLU A 137 2.04 7.82 10.87
C GLU A 137 1.50 8.29 9.52
N SER A 138 0.41 9.06 9.51
CA SER A 138 -0.14 9.65 8.28
C SER A 138 0.89 10.55 7.60
N HIS A 139 1.58 11.41 8.35
CA HIS A 139 2.63 12.29 7.82
C HIS A 139 3.83 11.52 7.27
N ARG A 140 4.25 10.47 7.97
CA ARG A 140 5.35 9.57 7.58
C ARG A 140 5.06 8.85 6.26
N VAL A 141 3.87 8.27 6.11
CA VAL A 141 3.45 7.66 4.84
C VAL A 141 3.45 8.68 3.70
N HIS A 142 2.91 9.89 3.93
CA HIS A 142 2.92 10.94 2.93
C HIS A 142 4.33 11.28 2.45
N THR A 143 5.27 11.42 3.38
CA THR A 143 6.67 11.71 3.10
C THR A 143 7.34 10.58 2.32
N ALA A 144 7.13 9.33 2.72
CA ALA A 144 7.70 8.16 2.05
C ALA A 144 7.23 8.06 0.58
N PHE A 145 5.93 8.19 0.33
CA PHE A 145 5.37 8.13 -1.02
C PHE A 145 5.80 9.31 -1.89
N GLN A 146 5.97 10.49 -1.30
CA GLN A 146 6.54 11.64 -2.01
C GLN A 146 8.01 11.38 -2.41
N ALA A 147 8.82 10.80 -1.52
CA ALA A 147 10.21 10.45 -1.81
C ALA A 147 10.34 9.38 -2.91
N MET A 148 9.41 8.42 -2.98
CA MET A 148 9.32 7.42 -4.06
C MET A 148 8.75 7.98 -5.38
N LYS A 149 8.55 9.30 -5.49
CA LYS A 149 7.97 9.99 -6.66
C LYS A 149 6.57 9.50 -7.04
N LEU A 150 5.84 8.93 -6.07
CA LEU A 150 4.48 8.43 -6.21
C LEU A 150 3.60 9.06 -5.12
N PRO A 151 3.35 10.38 -5.16
CA PRO A 151 2.64 11.05 -4.09
C PRO A 151 1.25 10.43 -3.88
N LEU A 152 0.86 10.26 -2.62
CA LEU A 152 -0.36 9.54 -2.23
C LEU A 152 -1.62 9.95 -3.01
N PRO A 153 -1.90 11.23 -3.29
CA PRO A 153 -3.06 11.60 -4.10
C PRO A 153 -3.13 10.91 -5.48
N GLN A 154 -1.99 10.64 -6.12
CA GLN A 154 -1.91 9.91 -7.38
C GLN A 154 -2.03 8.40 -7.20
N VAL A 155 -1.54 7.89 -6.07
CA VAL A 155 -1.66 6.46 -5.73
C VAL A 155 -3.08 6.10 -5.33
N TRP A 156 -3.78 7.02 -4.66
CA TRP A 156 -5.11 6.88 -4.09
C TRP A 156 -6.24 7.06 -5.10
N THR A 157 -6.00 7.80 -6.19
CA THR A 157 -6.95 7.85 -7.29
C THR A 157 -7.01 6.51 -8.01
N LYS A 158 -8.22 6.01 -8.26
CA LYS A 158 -8.40 4.81 -9.08
C LYS A 158 -7.84 5.06 -10.49
N PRO A 159 -7.17 4.08 -11.12
CA PRO A 159 -6.78 4.19 -12.52
C PRO A 159 -7.98 4.57 -13.40
N GLY A 160 -7.85 5.65 -14.19
CA GLY A 160 -8.92 6.15 -15.07
C GLY A 160 -9.92 7.11 -14.42
N ALA A 161 -9.82 7.38 -13.11
CA ALA A 161 -10.56 8.46 -12.47
C ALA A 161 -9.92 9.81 -12.82
N TYR A 162 -10.32 10.39 -13.95
CA TYR A 162 -9.96 11.78 -14.26
C TYR A 162 -10.63 12.70 -13.24
N ALA A 163 -9.85 13.26 -12.32
CA ALA A 163 -10.27 14.45 -11.61
C ALA A 163 -10.39 15.59 -12.63
N LYS A 164 -11.60 15.83 -13.13
CA LYS A 164 -11.88 17.06 -13.89
C LYS A 164 -11.62 18.24 -12.95
N ARG A 165 -10.55 18.98 -13.22
CA ARG A 165 -10.30 20.28 -12.60
C ARG A 165 -11.10 21.33 -13.39
N GLU A 166 -12.22 21.78 -12.83
CA GLU A 166 -12.81 23.07 -13.16
C GLU A 166 -12.34 24.09 -12.11
N GLY A 167 -11.26 24.82 -12.40
CA GLY A 167 -10.74 25.87 -11.51
C GLY A 167 -10.13 25.40 -10.17
N GLU A 168 -10.19 26.25 -9.15
CA GLU A 168 -9.63 26.03 -7.80
C GLU A 168 -10.42 25.05 -6.91
N GLN A 169 -11.58 24.56 -7.36
CA GLN A 169 -12.36 23.59 -6.59
C GLN A 169 -12.12 22.16 -7.09
N ILE A 170 -11.65 21.30 -6.18
CA ILE A 170 -11.59 19.86 -6.39
C ILE A 170 -13.03 19.33 -6.30
N VAL A 171 -13.69 19.18 -7.45
CA VAL A 171 -15.00 18.52 -7.53
C VAL A 171 -14.77 17.00 -7.51
N THR A 172 -15.13 16.35 -6.40
CA THR A 172 -15.17 14.89 -6.32
C THR A 172 -16.33 14.38 -7.17
N THR A 173 -16.03 13.89 -8.38
CA THR A 173 -17.01 13.16 -9.17
C THR A 173 -17.21 11.79 -8.54
N GLN A 174 -18.19 11.68 -7.65
CA GLN A 174 -18.73 10.38 -7.26
C GLN A 174 -19.35 9.75 -8.51
N ALA A 175 -18.72 8.71 -9.04
CA ALA A 175 -19.38 7.81 -9.96
C ALA A 175 -20.50 7.10 -9.19
N PHE A 176 -21.73 7.58 -9.37
CA PHE A 176 -22.92 6.84 -8.95
C PHE A 176 -22.89 5.48 -9.65
N VAL A 177 -22.69 4.42 -8.87
CA VAL A 177 -22.99 3.05 -9.32
C VAL A 177 -24.48 3.04 -9.65
N PRO A 178 -24.92 2.70 -10.87
CA PRO A 178 -26.33 2.53 -11.16
C PRO A 178 -26.86 1.42 -10.25
N GLN A 179 -27.76 1.75 -9.33
CA GLN A 179 -28.57 0.72 -8.69
C GLN A 179 -29.44 0.08 -9.77
N GLU A 180 -29.32 -1.24 -9.94
CA GLU A 180 -30.26 -2.02 -10.74
C GLU A 180 -31.68 -1.76 -10.23
N GLY A 181 -32.53 -1.19 -11.08
CA GLY A 181 -33.94 -0.93 -10.73
C GLY A 181 -34.55 0.34 -11.31
N HIS A 182 -33.75 1.30 -11.78
CA HIS A 182 -34.27 2.52 -12.42
C HIS A 182 -34.13 2.51 -13.94
N GLU A 183 -34.88 1.64 -14.61
CA GLU A 183 -35.13 1.75 -16.04
C GLU A 183 -35.97 3.01 -16.33
N LYS A 184 -35.33 4.01 -16.94
CA LYS A 184 -36.03 5.20 -17.45
C LYS A 184 -36.95 4.79 -18.59
N LYS A 185 -38.27 4.80 -18.34
CA LYS A 185 -39.31 4.74 -19.39
C LYS A 185 -39.07 5.84 -20.41
N ARG A 186 -38.69 5.46 -21.63
CA ARG A 186 -38.70 6.32 -22.82
C ARG A 186 -40.15 6.52 -23.27
N ARG A 187 -40.60 7.78 -23.29
CA ARG A 187 -41.69 8.32 -24.13
C ARG A 187 -41.17 9.69 -24.57
N GLY A 188 -40.91 9.97 -25.84
CA GLY A 188 -41.80 9.88 -26.99
C GLY A 188 -42.28 11.31 -27.26
N ASN A 189 -41.70 11.96 -28.28
CA ASN A 189 -42.00 13.33 -28.71
C ASN A 189 -43.50 13.53 -28.99
N HIS A 190 -44.09 14.61 -28.46
CA HIS A 190 -45.13 15.38 -29.15
C HIS A 190 -45.20 16.81 -28.58
N ASP A 191 -45.22 17.78 -29.49
CA ASP A 191 -45.43 19.22 -29.28
C ASP A 191 -46.73 19.53 -28.54
N ILE A 192 -46.71 20.45 -27.57
CA ILE A 192 -47.83 21.37 -27.30
C ILE A 192 -47.26 22.74 -26.89
N GLU A 193 -47.69 23.75 -27.65
CA GLU A 193 -47.40 25.17 -27.57
C GLU A 193 -47.94 25.86 -26.29
N ARG A 194 -47.34 27.02 -25.98
CA ARG A 194 -47.95 28.24 -25.40
C ARG A 194 -48.92 28.07 -24.21
N THR A 195 -48.49 28.56 -23.04
CA THR A 195 -49.09 29.73 -22.34
C THR A 195 -48.45 29.93 -20.95
N SER A 196 -47.79 31.07 -20.72
CA SER A 196 -47.76 31.72 -19.40
C SER A 196 -49.03 32.57 -19.28
N PRO A 197 -49.71 32.72 -18.12
CA PRO A 197 -49.30 33.64 -17.01
C PRO A 197 -49.92 33.27 -15.60
N PRO A 198 -50.05 34.16 -14.58
CA PRO A 198 -49.07 35.01 -13.86
C PRO A 198 -49.09 34.91 -12.29
N ARG A 199 -48.03 35.44 -11.64
CA ARG A 199 -47.89 36.16 -10.32
C ARG A 199 -48.30 35.43 -9.02
N VAL A 200 -47.61 35.60 -7.87
CA VAL A 200 -47.61 36.80 -6.99
C VAL A 200 -46.27 36.98 -6.26
N VAL A 201 -45.69 38.18 -6.39
CA VAL A 201 -44.64 38.74 -5.52
C VAL A 201 -45.33 39.37 -4.31
N ARG A 202 -44.94 39.02 -3.08
CA ARG A 202 -45.33 39.74 -1.86
C ARG A 202 -44.19 40.66 -1.44
N ASP A 203 -44.34 41.95 -1.72
CA ASP A 203 -43.51 43.01 -1.17
C ASP A 203 -43.88 43.25 0.30
N TYR A 204 -42.91 43.10 1.21
CA TYR A 204 -43.03 43.65 2.57
C TYR A 204 -42.55 45.11 2.55
N LYS A 205 -43.50 46.02 2.73
CA LYS A 205 -43.28 47.46 2.84
C LYS A 205 -42.76 47.78 4.26
N MET A 206 -41.61 48.44 4.35
CA MET A 206 -41.13 49.07 5.58
C MET A 206 -42.11 50.17 6.04
N MET A 207 -42.32 50.26 7.35
CA MET A 207 -42.83 51.46 8.01
C MET A 207 -41.66 52.19 8.68
N SER A 208 -41.49 53.46 8.33
CA SER A 208 -40.85 54.47 9.18
C SER A 208 -41.81 55.63 9.33
N TYR A 209 -42.00 56.09 10.56
CA TYR A 209 -42.18 57.50 10.89
C TYR A 209 -41.27 57.79 12.07
#